data_AF-A0A917KJ71-F1
#
_entry.id   AF-A0A917KJ71-F1
#
_cell.length_a   1.000
_cell.length_b   1.000
_cell.length_c   1.000
_cell.angle_alpha   90.00
_cell.angle_beta   90.00
_cell.angle_gamma   90.00
#
_symmetry.space_group_name_H-M   'P 1'
#
loop_
_entity.id
_entity.type
_entity.pdbx_description
1 polymer ?
#
loop_
_entity_poly.entity_id
_entity_poly.type
_entity_poly.pdbx_seq_one_letter_code
_entity_poly.pdbx_strand_id
1 'polypeptide(L)'
;MSDSRRMVDAHDHLCDLDRRPKPWPDDPDHEPVRRTLGVAYLRSAAALPLAGREPERTVAVGCVAAMPETRELLTWPRPPR
;
A
#
# COMPACT_ATOMS: atom_id res chain seq x y z
N MET A 1 -13.53 3.62 -29.56
CA MET A 1 -13.49 2.72 -28.38
C MET A 1 -12.29 3.16 -27.58
N SER A 2 -12.49 3.81 -26.43
CA SER A 2 -11.38 4.11 -25.52
C SER A 2 -10.82 2.77 -25.06
N ASP A 3 -9.53 2.52 -25.28
CA ASP A 3 -8.83 1.41 -24.65
C ASP A 3 -8.99 1.65 -23.15
N SER A 4 -9.95 0.97 -22.51
CA SER A 4 -10.16 0.99 -21.07
C SER A 4 -9.00 0.23 -20.44
N ARG A 5 -7.80 0.80 -20.55
CA ARG A 5 -6.60 0.25 -19.95
C ARG A 5 -6.87 0.15 -18.47
N ARG A 6 -6.75 -1.07 -17.95
CA ARG A 6 -6.80 -1.34 -16.52
C ARG A 6 -5.82 -0.42 -15.83
N MET A 7 -6.28 0.31 -14.82
CA MET A 7 -5.40 1.16 -14.04
C MET A 7 -4.76 0.35 -12.92
N VAL A 8 -3.45 0.48 -12.79
CA VAL A 8 -2.67 -0.12 -11.70
C VAL A 8 -2.03 1.03 -10.95
N ASP A 9 -2.26 1.12 -9.65
CA ASP A 9 -1.41 1.94 -8.79
C ASP A 9 -0.05 1.23 -8.67
N ALA A 10 1.00 1.89 -9.15
CA ALA A 10 2.32 1.27 -9.26
C ALA A 10 3.11 1.32 -7.95
N HIS A 11 2.63 2.04 -6.94
CA HIS A 11 3.46 2.34 -5.76
C HIS A 11 2.63 2.62 -4.51
N ASP A 12 2.22 1.55 -3.83
CA ASP A 12 1.65 1.64 -2.48
C ASP A 12 2.60 1.07 -1.42
N HIS A 13 2.56 1.66 -0.24
CA HIS A 13 3.32 1.22 0.92
C HIS A 13 2.40 0.71 2.03
N LEU A 14 2.80 -0.38 2.68
CA LEU A 14 2.09 -0.89 3.86
C LEU A 14 2.95 -0.69 5.10
N CYS A 15 2.48 0.19 5.96
CA CYS A 15 3.18 0.63 7.14
C CYS A 15 2.46 0.10 8.38
N ASP A 16 2.60 -1.21 8.64
CA ASP A 16 2.07 -1.81 9.86
C ASP A 16 3.03 -1.57 11.02
N LEU A 17 2.77 -0.49 11.78
CA LEU A 17 3.62 -0.06 12.90
C LEU A 17 3.47 -0.99 14.12
N ASP A 18 2.32 -1.64 14.27
CA ASP A 18 2.08 -2.64 15.33
C ASP A 18 2.91 -3.90 15.10
N ARG A 19 3.16 -4.25 13.84
CA ARG A 19 3.97 -5.41 13.44
C ARG A 19 5.47 -5.10 13.38
N ARG A 20 5.85 -3.94 12.85
CA ARG A 20 7.25 -3.53 12.70
C ARG A 20 7.37 -2.02 12.90
N PRO A 21 7.92 -1.57 14.05
CA PRO A 21 8.30 -0.18 14.23
C PRO A 21 9.21 0.28 13.08
N LYS A 22 8.94 1.47 12.56
CA LYS A 22 9.76 2.11 11.55
C LYS A 22 10.27 3.42 12.14
N PRO A 23 11.54 3.79 11.90
CA PRO A 23 12.12 4.98 12.54
C PRO A 23 11.75 6.29 11.84
N TRP A 24 11.32 6.24 10.57
CA TRP A 24 11.04 7.43 9.76
C TRP A 24 9.71 8.15 10.07
N PRO A 25 8.62 7.52 10.54
CA PRO A 25 7.38 8.24 10.85
C PRO A 25 7.50 9.17 12.06
N ASP A 26 8.48 8.97 12.95
CA ASP A 26 8.61 9.79 14.16
C ASP A 26 9.07 11.23 13.91
N ASP A 27 9.46 11.55 12.68
CA ASP A 27 9.67 12.92 12.24
C ASP A 27 8.37 13.73 12.40
N PRO A 28 8.40 14.93 13.01
CA PRO A 28 7.21 15.77 13.17
C PRO A 28 6.53 16.10 11.84
N ASP A 29 7.26 16.17 10.73
CA ASP A 29 6.70 16.44 9.40
C ASP A 29 5.91 15.24 8.83
N HIS A 30 5.97 14.07 9.49
CA HIS A 30 5.32 12.83 9.10
C HIS A 30 4.09 12.48 9.95
N GLU A 31 3.55 13.41 10.75
CA GLU A 31 2.39 13.17 11.62
C GLU A 31 1.23 12.39 10.94
N PRO A 32 0.81 12.72 9.70
CA PRO A 32 -0.32 11.99 9.06
C PRO A 32 -0.06 10.50 8.79
N VAL A 33 1.21 10.08 8.78
CA VAL A 33 1.64 8.70 8.52
C VAL A 33 2.16 8.01 9.79
N ARG A 34 2.06 8.66 10.97
CA ARG A 34 2.30 8.06 12.30
C ARG A 34 1.16 7.16 12.77
N ARG A 35 0.71 6.26 11.90
CA ARG A 35 -0.39 5.32 12.16
C ARG A 35 -0.21 4.04 11.36
N THR A 36 -0.87 2.97 11.80
CA THR A 36 -0.88 1.68 11.10
C THR A 36 -1.65 1.79 9.78
N LEU A 37 -0.95 1.56 8.67
CA LEU A 37 -1.47 1.53 7.30
C LEU A 37 -1.39 0.09 6.75
N GLY A 38 -2.33 -0.74 7.17
CA GLY A 38 -2.42 -2.15 6.77
C GLY A 38 -3.25 -2.41 5.52
N VAL A 39 -3.49 -3.68 5.21
CA VAL A 39 -4.27 -4.14 4.03
C VAL A 39 -5.67 -3.52 3.99
N ALA A 40 -6.34 -3.41 5.14
CA ALA A 40 -7.68 -2.83 5.21
C ALA A 40 -7.68 -1.35 4.77
N TYR A 41 -6.66 -0.59 5.18
CA TYR A 41 -6.48 0.79 4.74
C TYR A 41 -6.24 0.84 3.23
N LEU A 42 -5.33 0.01 2.70
CA LEU A 42 -5.02 -0.02 1.28
C LEU A 42 -6.25 -0.38 0.42
N ARG A 43 -7.10 -1.31 0.88
CA ARG A 43 -8.38 -1.61 0.22
C ARG A 43 -9.34 -0.42 0.22
N SER A 44 -9.40 0.34 1.31
CA SER A 44 -10.23 1.54 1.38
C SER A 44 -9.69 2.67 0.48
N ALA A 45 -8.37 2.83 0.40
CA ALA A 45 -7.73 3.81 -0.47
C ALA A 45 -7.95 3.49 -1.95
N ALA A 46 -7.86 2.20 -2.33
CA ALA A 46 -8.12 1.74 -3.69
C ALA A 46 -9.59 1.97 -4.15
N ALA A 47 -10.52 2.18 -3.22
CA ALA A 47 -11.91 2.52 -3.54
C ALA A 47 -12.09 4.02 -3.89
N LEU A 48 -11.05 4.84 -3.73
CA LEU A 48 -11.06 6.25 -4.11
C LEU A 48 -10.48 6.42 -5.53
N PRO A 49 -11.11 7.22 -6.40
CA PRO A 49 -10.57 7.46 -7.73
C PRO A 49 -9.21 8.16 -7.70
N LEU A 50 -8.23 7.65 -8.46
CA LEU A 50 -6.97 8.32 -8.75
C LEU A 50 -7.07 8.96 -10.13
N ALA A 51 -6.89 10.29 -10.21
CA ALA A 51 -7.03 11.05 -11.45
C ALA A 51 -8.34 10.74 -12.23
N GLY A 52 -9.44 10.55 -11.51
CA GLY A 52 -10.76 10.26 -12.09
C GLY A 52 -10.96 8.82 -12.59
N ARG A 53 -10.08 7.89 -12.22
CA ARG A 53 -10.14 6.47 -12.58
C ARG A 53 -10.05 5.61 -11.32
N GLU A 54 -10.67 4.44 -11.35
CA GLU A 54 -10.57 3.47 -10.24
C GLU A 54 -9.41 2.51 -10.50
N PRO A 55 -8.42 2.40 -9.59
CA PRO A 55 -7.35 1.41 -9.73
C PRO A 55 -7.91 0.00 -9.48
N GLU A 56 -7.68 -0.92 -10.41
CA GLU A 56 -8.13 -2.32 -10.28
C GLU A 56 -7.14 -3.17 -9.49
N ARG A 57 -5.88 -2.74 -9.43
CA ARG A 57 -4.75 -3.43 -8.81
C ARG A 57 -3.78 -2.39 -8.25
N THR A 58 -2.98 -2.81 -7.28
CA THR A 58 -1.83 -2.05 -6.80
C THR A 58 -0.59 -2.93 -6.68
N VAL A 59 0.58 -2.30 -6.72
CA VAL A 59 1.87 -2.88 -6.38
C VAL A 59 2.23 -2.46 -4.96
N ALA A 60 2.35 -3.44 -4.06
CA ALA A 60 2.84 -3.22 -2.70
C ALA A 60 4.37 -3.18 -2.66
N VAL A 61 4.92 -2.10 -2.12
CA VAL A 61 6.34 -1.81 -1.99
C VAL A 61 6.73 -1.82 -0.50
N GLY A 62 7.85 -2.47 -0.18
CA GLY A 62 8.39 -2.46 1.18
C GLY A 62 8.66 -1.04 1.68
N CYS A 63 8.31 -0.75 2.93
CA CYS A 63 8.57 0.54 3.57
C CYS A 63 9.99 0.66 4.13
N VAL A 64 10.68 -0.47 4.33
CA VAL A 64 12.06 -0.52 4.81
C VAL A 64 12.84 -1.58 4.03
N ALA A 65 14.15 -1.43 3.95
CA ALA A 65 15.03 -2.41 3.33
C ALA A 65 15.21 -3.65 4.23
N ALA A 66 14.17 -4.48 4.35
CA ALA A 66 14.17 -5.65 5.22
C ALA A 66 13.59 -6.90 4.54
N MET A 67 14.39 -7.96 4.48
CA MET A 67 13.97 -9.27 3.94
C MET A 67 12.70 -9.85 4.61
N PRO A 68 12.51 -9.72 5.94
CA PRO A 68 11.25 -10.11 6.56
C PRO A 68 10.03 -9.41 5.95
N GLU A 69 10.12 -8.12 5.64
CA GLU A 69 9.03 -7.37 5.01
C GLU A 69 8.72 -7.88 3.62
N THR A 70 9.75 -8.14 2.81
CA THR A 70 9.58 -8.71 1.47
C THR A 70 8.85 -10.05 1.52
N ARG A 71 9.22 -10.94 2.44
CA ARG A 71 8.55 -12.25 2.58
C ARG A 71 7.08 -12.08 2.95
N GLU A 72 6.77 -11.15 3.86
CA GLU A 72 5.40 -10.87 4.28
C GLU A 72 4.53 -10.43 3.10
N LEU A 73 5.00 -9.46 2.31
CA LEU A 73 4.30 -8.98 1.12
C LEU A 73 4.06 -10.09 0.09
N LEU A 74 5.02 -11.00 -0.09
CA LEU A 74 4.89 -12.13 -1.02
C LEU A 74 3.93 -13.23 -0.53
N THR A 75 3.72 -13.36 0.78
CA THR A 75 2.82 -14.36 1.37
C THR A 75 1.36 -13.92 1.45
N TRP A 76 1.05 -12.67 1.12
CA TRP A 76 -0.31 -12.19 1.21
C TRP A 76 -1.26 -12.86 0.23
N PRO A 77 -2.49 -13.17 0.70
CA PRO A 77 -3.47 -13.85 -0.12
C PRO A 77 -3.81 -12.96 -1.33
N ARG A 78 -3.64 -13.53 -2.52
CA ARG A 78 -4.15 -12.91 -3.74
C ARG A 78 -5.68 -12.84 -3.66
N PRO A 79 -6.30 -11.72 -4.06
CA PRO A 79 -7.74 -11.68 -4.21
C PRO A 79 -8.18 -12.76 -5.23
N PRO A 80 -9.39 -13.34 -5.06
CA PRO A 80 -9.94 -14.24 -6.07
C PRO A 80 -9.96 -13.56 -7.44
N ARG A 81 -9.73 -14.36 -8.49
CA ARG A 81 -9.69 -13.88 -9.88
C ARG A 81 -11.05 -13.47 -10.38
#